data_AF-A0ABD5T3Z8-F1
#
_entry.id   AF-A0ABD5T3Z8-F1
#
_cell.length_a   1.000
_cell.length_b   1.000
_cell.length_c   1.000
_cell.angle_alpha   90.00
_cell.angle_beta   90.00
_cell.angle_gamma   90.00
#
_symmetry.space_group_name_H-M   'P 1'
#
loop_
_entity.id
_entity.type
_entity.pdbx_description
1 polymer ?
#
loop_
_entity_poly.entity_id
_entity_poly.type
_entity_poly.pdbx_seq_one_letter_code
_entity_poly.pdbx_strand_id
1 'polypeptide(L)'
;RVVETVEAAIDDLEARGAETTEISLPSVEHAVQAYYVIAMAEASSNLARFDGVRYGHRSESDGNWNESFAETREAFGPEVKRRILLGTYALSAGYHDKYYEKAQDARAWVRQDFEDAFEDVDVIASPTMPVLPFELGESLEDPLRMYLADANTTPVNLANLPAVSVPAGEADGLPVGLQL
;
A
#
# COMPACT_ATOMS: atom_id res chain seq x y z
N ARG A 1 1.24 -19.05 -13.73
CA ARG A 1 2.04 -19.22 -12.50
C ARG A 1 1.25 -18.76 -11.28
N VAL A 2 1.33 -17.50 -10.82
CA VAL A 2 0.57 -17.05 -9.63
C VAL A 2 -0.94 -17.25 -9.79
N VAL A 3 -1.50 -16.77 -10.91
CA VAL A 3 -2.93 -16.91 -11.24
C VAL A 3 -3.35 -18.38 -11.21
N GLU A 4 -2.68 -19.24 -11.98
CA GLU A 4 -2.95 -20.69 -12.01
C GLU A 4 -2.92 -21.35 -10.62
N THR A 5 -1.96 -20.98 -9.75
CA THR A 5 -1.88 -21.53 -8.38
C THR A 5 -3.05 -21.07 -7.51
N VAL A 6 -3.49 -19.82 -7.67
CA VAL A 6 -4.63 -19.25 -6.94
C VAL A 6 -5.95 -19.83 -7.45
N GLU A 7 -6.13 -19.97 -8.77
CA GLU A 7 -7.29 -20.62 -9.39
C GLU A 7 -7.42 -22.07 -8.89
N ALA A 8 -6.32 -22.83 -8.86
CA ALA A 8 -6.35 -24.20 -8.32
C ALA A 8 -6.73 -24.25 -6.82
N ALA A 9 -6.38 -23.22 -6.04
CA ALA A 9 -6.82 -23.12 -4.64
C ALA A 9 -8.30 -22.77 -4.53
N ILE A 10 -8.84 -21.95 -5.45
CA ILE A 10 -10.27 -21.65 -5.56
C ILE A 10 -11.05 -22.91 -5.97
N ASP A 11 -10.56 -23.69 -6.94
CA ASP A 11 -11.18 -24.96 -7.36
C ASP A 11 -11.30 -25.96 -6.18
N ASP A 12 -10.30 -26.02 -5.29
CA ASP A 12 -10.36 -26.86 -4.08
C ASP A 12 -11.39 -26.35 -3.06
N LEU A 13 -11.62 -25.03 -2.97
CA LEU A 13 -12.69 -24.46 -2.16
C LEU A 13 -14.07 -24.80 -2.75
N GLU A 14 -14.24 -24.72 -4.07
CA GLU A 14 -15.46 -25.13 -4.76
C GLU A 14 -15.76 -26.63 -4.54
N ALA A 15 -14.74 -27.48 -4.66
CA ALA A 15 -14.88 -28.91 -4.39
C ALA A 15 -15.30 -29.23 -2.94
N ARG A 16 -15.09 -28.29 -2.01
CA ARG A 16 -15.50 -28.37 -0.61
C ARG A 16 -16.82 -27.66 -0.32
N GLY A 17 -17.48 -27.13 -1.34
CA GLY A 17 -18.83 -26.57 -1.27
C GLY A 17 -18.90 -25.05 -1.22
N ALA A 18 -17.81 -24.33 -1.51
CA ALA A 18 -17.90 -22.89 -1.78
C ALA A 18 -18.57 -22.65 -3.14
N GLU A 19 -19.33 -21.57 -3.26
CA GLU A 19 -19.84 -21.06 -4.53
C GLU A 19 -18.96 -19.88 -4.97
N THR A 20 -18.56 -19.84 -6.23
CA THR A 20 -17.78 -18.71 -6.77
C THR A 20 -18.60 -17.93 -7.78
N THR A 21 -18.37 -16.62 -7.81
CA THR A 21 -18.92 -15.72 -8.82
C THR A 21 -17.89 -14.64 -9.13
N GLU A 22 -17.88 -14.18 -10.37
CA GLU A 22 -17.01 -13.07 -10.76
C GLU A 22 -17.63 -11.74 -10.30
N ILE A 23 -16.81 -10.88 -9.68
CA ILE A 23 -17.18 -9.53 -9.27
C ILE A 23 -16.39 -8.48 -10.04
N SER A 24 -16.88 -7.24 -10.06
CA SER A 24 -16.19 -6.12 -10.68
C SER A 24 -15.88 -5.03 -9.65
N LEU A 25 -14.60 -4.65 -9.57
CA LEU A 25 -14.13 -3.56 -8.71
C LEU A 25 -13.40 -2.52 -9.58
N PRO A 26 -14.12 -1.72 -10.39
CA PRO A 26 -13.52 -0.86 -11.41
C PRO A 26 -12.51 0.14 -10.85
N SER A 27 -12.73 0.68 -9.65
CA SER A 27 -11.90 1.72 -9.04
C SER A 27 -10.55 1.22 -8.53
N VAL A 28 -10.34 -0.10 -8.47
CA VAL A 28 -9.07 -0.71 -8.01
C VAL A 28 -7.89 -0.29 -8.89
N GLU A 29 -8.11 0.06 -10.16
CA GLU A 29 -7.05 0.58 -11.04
C GLU A 29 -6.38 1.87 -10.54
N HIS A 30 -7.05 2.59 -9.62
CA HIS A 30 -6.57 3.83 -9.01
C HIS A 30 -6.10 3.66 -7.56
N ALA A 31 -6.22 2.46 -6.99
CA ALA A 31 -5.99 2.21 -5.57
C ALA A 31 -4.52 2.44 -5.17
N VAL A 32 -3.55 1.95 -5.94
CA VAL A 32 -2.13 2.11 -5.63
C VAL A 32 -1.75 3.60 -5.60
N GLN A 33 -2.18 4.36 -6.60
CA GLN A 33 -1.89 5.78 -6.73
C GLN A 33 -2.52 6.57 -5.57
N ALA A 34 -3.80 6.29 -5.26
CA ALA A 34 -4.50 6.92 -4.15
C ALA A 34 -3.82 6.60 -2.80
N TYR A 35 -3.49 5.33 -2.57
CA TYR A 35 -2.81 4.88 -1.37
C TYR A 35 -1.49 5.60 -1.17
N TYR A 36 -0.63 5.66 -2.19
CA TYR A 36 0.68 6.29 -2.03
C TYR A 36 0.59 7.80 -1.82
N VAL A 37 -0.38 8.50 -2.40
CA VAL A 37 -0.61 9.93 -2.09
C VAL A 37 -1.05 10.10 -0.63
N ILE A 38 -2.04 9.31 -0.18
CA ILE A 38 -2.58 9.41 1.19
C ILE A 38 -1.50 9.03 2.21
N ALA A 39 -0.88 7.86 2.05
CA ALA A 39 0.12 7.33 2.97
C ALA A 39 1.34 8.26 3.09
N MET A 40 1.81 8.84 1.98
CA MET A 40 2.93 9.77 2.01
C MET A 40 2.54 11.10 2.67
N ALA A 41 1.38 11.65 2.34
CA ALA A 41 0.86 12.87 2.96
C ALA A 41 0.75 12.70 4.49
N GLU A 42 0.12 11.63 4.94
CA GLU A 42 -0.03 11.34 6.37
C GLU A 42 1.31 11.03 7.05
N ALA A 43 2.21 10.30 6.38
CA ALA A 43 3.57 10.07 6.87
C ALA A 43 4.34 11.38 7.08
N SER A 44 4.22 12.35 6.16
CA SER A 44 4.93 13.63 6.27
C SER A 44 4.55 14.38 7.57
N SER A 45 3.28 14.33 7.95
CA SER A 45 2.76 14.92 9.19
C SER A 45 3.13 14.06 10.41
N ASN A 46 2.89 12.74 10.35
CA ASN A 46 3.15 11.83 11.47
C ASN A 46 4.62 11.80 11.87
N LEU A 47 5.53 11.87 10.90
CA LEU A 47 6.99 11.86 11.13
C LEU A 47 7.56 13.24 11.46
N ALA A 48 6.78 14.32 11.41
CA ALA A 48 7.25 15.65 11.79
C ALA A 48 7.69 15.74 13.26
N ARG A 49 7.14 14.87 14.13
CA ARG A 49 7.46 14.79 15.57
C ARG A 49 8.89 14.35 15.88
N PHE A 50 9.59 13.74 14.92
CA PHE A 50 10.97 13.29 15.08
C PHE A 50 11.91 14.45 14.75
N ASP A 51 12.21 15.20 15.80
CA ASP A 51 12.97 16.45 15.79
C ASP A 51 14.20 16.42 16.73
N GLY A 52 14.38 15.32 17.47
CA GLY A 52 15.48 15.14 18.43
C GLY A 52 15.32 15.93 19.74
N VAL A 53 14.21 16.63 19.96
CA VAL A 53 14.01 17.47 21.16
C VAL A 53 13.63 16.63 22.37
N ARG A 54 12.62 15.77 22.20
CA ARG A 54 12.04 14.97 23.30
C ARG A 54 12.68 13.59 23.41
N TYR A 55 13.06 13.00 22.29
CA TYR A 55 13.56 11.63 22.20
C TYR A 55 14.24 11.37 20.85
N GLY A 56 14.96 10.25 20.78
CA GLY A 56 15.57 9.75 19.55
C GLY A 56 16.95 10.37 19.25
N HIS A 57 17.35 10.27 17.99
CA HIS A 57 18.57 10.89 17.50
C HIS A 57 18.45 12.41 17.55
N ARG A 58 19.52 13.09 17.96
CA ARG A 58 19.67 14.55 17.95
C ARG A 58 21.04 14.85 17.38
N SER A 59 21.10 15.73 16.37
CA SER A 59 22.38 16.19 15.86
C SER A 59 23.09 17.09 16.88
N GLU A 60 24.42 17.12 16.84
CA GLU A 60 25.25 18.03 17.65
C GLU A 60 25.31 19.45 17.05
N SER A 61 24.29 19.85 16.28
CA SER A 61 24.29 21.13 15.56
C SER A 61 24.42 22.32 16.52
N ASP A 62 25.39 23.19 16.23
CA ASP A 62 25.52 24.51 16.85
C ASP A 62 24.70 25.59 16.10
N GLY A 63 23.94 25.19 15.08
CA GLY A 63 23.14 26.06 14.23
C GLY A 63 21.85 26.58 14.89
N ASN A 64 21.07 27.35 14.13
CA ASN A 64 19.75 27.79 14.58
C ASN A 64 18.74 26.61 14.59
N TRP A 65 17.52 26.83 15.10
CA TRP A 65 16.53 25.77 15.28
C TRP A 65 16.18 25.05 13.97
N ASN A 66 16.13 25.76 12.84
CA ASN A 66 15.83 25.15 11.54
C ASN A 66 16.97 24.24 11.06
N GLU A 67 18.22 24.67 11.24
CA GLU A 67 19.40 23.88 10.90
C GLU A 67 19.50 22.63 11.77
N SER A 68 19.32 22.79 13.08
CA SER A 68 19.34 21.67 14.03
C SER A 68 18.26 20.62 13.70
N PHE A 69 17.05 21.04 13.35
CA PHE A 69 15.99 20.10 12.93
C PHE A 69 16.26 19.45 11.58
N ALA A 70 16.77 20.19 10.61
CA ALA A 70 17.11 19.65 9.30
C ALA A 70 18.21 18.58 9.43
N GLU A 71 19.31 18.90 10.14
CA GLU A 71 20.43 17.98 10.35
C GLU A 71 20.02 16.74 11.15
N THR A 72 19.20 16.90 12.20
CA THR A 72 18.68 15.76 12.95
C THR A 72 17.87 14.82 12.05
N ARG A 73 17.11 15.37 11.10
CA ARG A 73 16.27 14.60 10.18
C ARG A 73 17.04 14.02 8.98
N GLU A 74 18.31 14.37 8.79
CA GLU A 74 19.17 13.70 7.80
C GLU A 74 19.37 12.22 8.12
N ALA A 75 19.22 11.84 9.39
CA ALA A 75 19.26 10.46 9.87
C ALA A 75 18.14 9.56 9.28
N PHE A 76 17.09 10.13 8.67
CA PHE A 76 16.12 9.33 7.95
C PHE A 76 16.73 8.67 6.72
N GLY A 77 16.38 7.38 6.51
CA GLY A 77 16.76 6.66 5.30
C GLY A 77 16.19 7.29 4.02
N PRO A 78 16.77 7.00 2.84
CA PRO A 78 16.40 7.63 1.58
C PRO A 78 14.90 7.51 1.22
N GLU A 79 14.29 6.34 1.43
CA GLU A 79 12.87 6.11 1.13
C GLU A 79 11.95 6.92 2.07
N VAL A 80 12.30 7.02 3.35
CA VAL A 80 11.54 7.81 4.32
C VAL A 80 11.59 9.30 3.94
N LYS A 81 12.77 9.81 3.57
CA LYS A 81 12.92 11.20 3.09
C LYS A 81 12.11 11.44 1.82
N ARG A 82 12.14 10.51 0.86
CA ARG A 82 11.34 10.58 -0.38
C ARG A 82 9.84 10.71 -0.08
N ARG A 83 9.31 9.88 0.82
CA ARG A 83 7.90 9.92 1.22
C ARG A 83 7.52 11.22 1.94
N ILE A 84 8.39 11.72 2.83
CA ILE A 84 8.16 13.01 3.52
C ILE A 84 8.11 14.16 2.51
N LEU A 85 9.03 14.20 1.54
CA LEU A 85 9.06 15.24 0.51
C LEU A 85 7.80 15.22 -0.36
N LEU A 86 7.43 14.05 -0.88
CA LEU A 86 6.22 13.89 -1.70
C LEU A 86 4.94 14.19 -0.91
N GLY A 87 4.86 13.74 0.34
CA GLY A 87 3.72 14.03 1.21
C GLY A 87 3.58 15.51 1.55
N THR A 88 4.69 16.18 1.88
CA THR A 88 4.71 17.63 2.12
C THR A 88 4.25 18.40 0.87
N TYR A 89 4.68 17.96 -0.31
CA TYR A 89 4.24 18.55 -1.58
C TYR A 89 2.74 18.33 -1.82
N ALA A 90 2.24 17.10 -1.63
CA ALA A 90 0.82 16.78 -1.81
C ALA A 90 -0.10 17.58 -0.88
N LEU A 91 0.38 17.98 0.30
CA LEU A 91 -0.36 18.81 1.26
C LEU A 91 -0.12 20.32 1.10
N SER A 92 0.78 20.73 0.21
CA SER A 92 1.13 22.14 0.05
C SER A 92 -0.01 22.97 -0.55
N ALA A 93 -0.06 24.26 -0.19
CA ALA A 93 -1.08 25.17 -0.68
C ALA A 93 -1.08 25.23 -2.23
N GLY A 94 -2.26 25.07 -2.84
CA GLY A 94 -2.45 25.02 -4.30
C GLY A 94 -2.29 23.63 -4.93
N TYR A 95 -1.85 22.63 -4.15
CA TYR A 95 -1.71 21.24 -4.57
C TYR A 95 -2.54 20.25 -3.75
N HIS A 96 -2.93 20.63 -2.52
CA HIS A 96 -3.82 19.83 -1.66
C HIS A 96 -5.03 19.25 -2.41
N ASP A 97 -5.84 20.11 -3.03
CA ASP A 97 -7.09 19.72 -3.69
C ASP A 97 -6.83 18.88 -4.95
N LYS A 98 -5.64 19.03 -5.55
CA LYS A 98 -5.25 18.31 -6.77
C LYS A 98 -4.73 16.90 -6.51
N TYR A 99 -4.15 16.68 -5.33
CA TYR A 99 -3.54 15.41 -4.97
C TYR A 99 -4.24 14.75 -3.79
N TYR A 100 -4.15 15.34 -2.60
CA TYR A 100 -4.64 14.68 -1.38
C TYR A 100 -6.16 14.55 -1.38
N GLU A 101 -6.91 15.61 -1.70
CA GLU A 101 -8.37 15.54 -1.81
C GLU A 101 -8.79 14.57 -2.91
N LYS A 102 -8.14 14.62 -4.08
CA LYS A 102 -8.45 13.70 -5.17
C LYS A 102 -8.17 12.23 -4.83
N ALA A 103 -7.14 11.97 -4.03
CA ALA A 103 -6.85 10.62 -3.55
C ALA A 103 -7.89 10.15 -2.53
N GLN A 104 -8.42 11.05 -1.68
CA GLN A 104 -9.54 10.72 -0.79
C GLN A 104 -10.83 10.41 -1.58
N ASP A 105 -11.09 11.11 -2.68
CA ASP A 105 -12.19 10.74 -3.59
C ASP A 105 -12.01 9.33 -4.14
N ALA A 106 -10.81 9.01 -4.66
CA ALA A 106 -10.51 7.68 -5.20
C ALA A 106 -10.66 6.58 -4.14
N ARG A 107 -10.24 6.87 -2.89
CA ARG A 107 -10.48 5.98 -1.75
C ARG A 107 -11.97 5.73 -1.52
N ALA A 108 -12.82 6.76 -1.63
CA ALA A 108 -14.26 6.61 -1.47
C ALA A 108 -14.86 5.71 -2.56
N TRP A 109 -14.43 5.86 -3.81
CA TRP A 109 -14.86 5.00 -4.92
C TRP A 109 -14.42 3.54 -4.74
N VAL A 110 -13.15 3.30 -4.36
CA VAL A 110 -12.67 1.95 -4.04
C VAL A 110 -13.52 1.32 -2.94
N ARG A 111 -13.81 2.07 -1.88
CA ARG A 111 -14.65 1.58 -0.78
C ARG A 111 -16.06 1.24 -1.26
N GLN A 112 -16.67 2.08 -2.08
CA GLN A 112 -18.00 1.84 -2.63
C GLN A 112 -18.04 0.55 -3.46
N ASP A 113 -17.04 0.31 -4.32
CA ASP A 113 -16.98 -0.91 -5.12
C ASP A 113 -16.98 -2.18 -4.24
N PHE A 114 -16.25 -2.16 -3.11
CA PHE A 114 -16.27 -3.27 -2.15
C PHE A 114 -17.61 -3.39 -1.45
N GLU A 115 -18.21 -2.28 -1.00
CA GLU A 115 -19.53 -2.27 -0.36
C GLU A 115 -20.60 -2.87 -1.28
N ASP A 116 -20.60 -2.47 -2.56
CA ASP A 116 -21.50 -2.99 -3.59
C ASP A 116 -21.23 -4.49 -3.86
N ALA A 117 -19.96 -4.91 -3.96
CA ALA A 117 -19.62 -6.32 -4.19
C ALA A 117 -20.06 -7.24 -3.04
N PHE A 118 -19.93 -6.80 -1.78
CA PHE A 118 -20.35 -7.58 -0.61
C PHE A 118 -21.88 -7.70 -0.47
N GLU A 119 -22.68 -7.03 -1.32
CA GLU A 119 -24.11 -7.33 -1.40
C GLU A 119 -24.38 -8.74 -1.98
N ASP A 120 -23.47 -9.22 -2.83
CA ASP A 120 -23.61 -10.49 -3.57
C ASP A 120 -22.69 -11.61 -3.03
N VAL A 121 -21.64 -11.28 -2.27
CA VAL A 121 -20.64 -12.25 -1.79
C VAL A 121 -20.32 -12.10 -0.30
N ASP A 122 -19.96 -13.20 0.36
CA ASP A 122 -19.51 -13.18 1.76
C ASP A 122 -18.02 -12.84 1.92
N VAL A 123 -17.20 -13.20 0.93
CA VAL A 123 -15.73 -13.09 0.92
C VAL A 123 -15.25 -12.80 -0.49
N ILE A 124 -14.18 -12.02 -0.63
CA ILE A 124 -13.54 -11.71 -1.91
C ILE A 124 -12.17 -12.36 -1.95
N ALA A 125 -11.89 -13.15 -2.97
CA ALA A 125 -10.64 -13.87 -3.14
C ALA A 125 -9.76 -13.22 -4.22
N SER A 126 -8.47 -13.06 -3.95
CA SER A 126 -7.49 -12.62 -4.95
C SER A 126 -6.07 -13.13 -4.63
N PRO A 127 -5.13 -13.14 -5.58
CA PRO A 127 -3.73 -13.36 -5.23
C PRO A 127 -3.24 -12.27 -4.27
N THR A 128 -2.55 -12.62 -3.18
CA THR A 128 -2.02 -11.61 -2.25
C THR A 128 -0.98 -10.72 -2.94
N MET A 129 -0.11 -11.32 -3.74
CA MET A 129 0.94 -10.64 -4.51
C MET A 129 0.74 -10.95 -5.99
N PRO A 130 0.96 -9.99 -6.91
CA PRO A 130 0.80 -10.21 -8.34
C PRO A 130 1.95 -11.05 -8.96
N VAL A 131 3.06 -11.18 -8.24
CA VAL A 131 4.29 -11.86 -8.69
C VAL A 131 4.84 -12.78 -7.60
N LEU A 132 5.72 -13.69 -7.99
CA LEU A 132 6.47 -14.53 -7.05
C LEU A 132 7.48 -13.69 -6.25
N PRO A 133 7.94 -14.19 -5.09
CA PRO A 133 9.03 -13.57 -4.33
C PRO A 133 10.21 -13.19 -5.23
N PHE A 134 10.59 -11.92 -5.21
CA PHE A 134 11.71 -11.38 -5.97
C PHE A 134 13.04 -11.58 -5.24
N GLU A 135 14.14 -11.58 -5.99
CA GLU A 135 15.47 -11.71 -5.39
C GLU A 135 15.87 -10.43 -4.63
N LEU A 136 16.77 -10.59 -3.66
CA LEU A 136 17.31 -9.44 -2.93
C LEU A 136 18.03 -8.48 -3.90
N GLY A 137 17.55 -7.24 -3.96
CA GLY A 137 18.09 -6.19 -4.82
C GLY A 137 17.37 -6.00 -6.16
N GLU A 138 16.53 -6.95 -6.58
CA GLU A 138 15.90 -6.93 -7.92
C GLU A 138 14.89 -5.78 -8.11
N SER A 139 14.22 -5.36 -7.03
CA SER A 139 13.15 -4.35 -7.05
C SER A 139 13.54 -3.01 -6.43
N LEU A 140 14.76 -2.89 -5.88
CA LEU A 140 15.19 -1.70 -5.13
C LEU A 140 15.60 -0.53 -6.03
N GLU A 141 15.92 -0.78 -7.30
CA GLU A 141 16.36 0.25 -8.23
C GLU A 141 15.20 1.08 -8.83
N ASP A 142 14.01 0.47 -8.95
CA ASP A 142 12.79 1.13 -9.43
C ASP A 142 11.71 1.14 -8.33
N PRO A 143 11.54 2.26 -7.61
CA PRO A 143 10.52 2.40 -6.57
C PRO A 143 9.10 2.16 -7.08
N LEU A 144 8.80 2.46 -8.35
CA LEU A 144 7.45 2.27 -8.89
C LEU A 144 7.13 0.78 -9.05
N ARG A 145 8.11 -0.02 -9.50
CA ARG A 145 7.96 -1.48 -9.58
C ARG A 145 7.71 -2.08 -8.19
N MET A 146 8.38 -1.57 -7.17
CA MET A 146 8.15 -2.01 -5.79
C MET A 146 6.73 -1.65 -5.31
N TYR A 147 6.21 -0.47 -5.65
CA TYR A 147 4.87 -0.03 -5.26
C TYR A 147 3.76 -0.86 -5.91
N LEU A 148 3.98 -1.35 -7.13
CA LEU A 148 3.04 -2.24 -7.82
C LEU A 148 2.96 -3.64 -7.20
N ALA A 149 3.90 -4.03 -6.34
CA ALA A 149 3.77 -5.27 -5.57
C ALA A 149 2.55 -5.23 -4.64
N ASP A 150 2.14 -4.04 -4.20
CA ASP A 150 1.01 -3.84 -3.27
C ASP A 150 -0.33 -3.65 -4.01
N ALA A 151 -0.40 -3.97 -5.30
CA ALA A 151 -1.59 -3.73 -6.13
C ALA A 151 -2.87 -4.40 -5.59
N ASN A 152 -2.74 -5.60 -5.03
CA ASN A 152 -3.88 -6.37 -4.53
C ASN A 152 -4.16 -6.13 -3.04
N THR A 153 -3.20 -5.55 -2.30
CA THR A 153 -3.31 -5.36 -0.84
C THR A 153 -3.76 -3.94 -0.46
N THR A 154 -3.29 -2.92 -1.18
CA THR A 154 -3.67 -1.53 -0.93
C THR A 154 -5.17 -1.22 -1.05
N PRO A 155 -5.96 -1.84 -1.95
CA PRO A 155 -7.41 -1.59 -2.01
C PRO A 155 -8.11 -1.90 -0.68
N VAL A 156 -7.70 -2.97 0.01
CA VAL A 156 -8.25 -3.39 1.31
C VAL A 156 -8.02 -2.32 2.38
N ASN A 157 -6.81 -1.74 2.43
CA ASN A 157 -6.50 -0.66 3.38
C ASN A 157 -7.35 0.59 3.11
N LEU A 158 -7.55 0.94 1.84
CA LEU A 158 -8.36 2.08 1.44
C LEU A 158 -9.84 1.89 1.81
N ALA A 159 -10.38 0.70 1.55
CA ALA A 159 -11.74 0.30 1.90
C ALA A 159 -11.93 0.07 3.41
N ASN A 160 -10.84 -0.01 4.20
CA ASN A 160 -10.86 -0.25 5.63
C ASN A 160 -11.52 -1.59 6.01
N LEU A 161 -11.11 -2.64 5.31
CA LEU A 161 -11.62 -3.99 5.49
C LEU A 161 -10.59 -4.90 6.20
N PRO A 162 -11.04 -5.97 6.87
CA PRO A 162 -10.14 -7.04 7.26
C PRO A 162 -9.68 -7.81 6.01
N ALA A 163 -8.46 -8.31 6.02
CA ALA A 163 -7.98 -9.30 5.06
C ALA A 163 -6.99 -10.25 5.70
N VAL A 164 -6.90 -11.47 5.15
CA VAL A 164 -5.92 -12.48 5.55
C VAL A 164 -5.24 -13.05 4.32
N SER A 165 -3.92 -13.26 4.41
CA SER A 165 -3.17 -14.02 3.42
C SER A 165 -2.92 -15.43 3.94
N VAL A 166 -3.34 -16.45 3.19
CA VAL A 166 -3.08 -17.86 3.48
C VAL A 166 -2.29 -18.52 2.35
N PRO A 167 -1.50 -19.57 2.61
CA PRO A 167 -0.78 -20.27 1.55
C PRO A 167 -1.76 -20.92 0.54
N ALA A 168 -1.56 -20.63 -0.75
CA ALA A 168 -2.32 -21.22 -1.86
C ALA A 168 -1.57 -22.39 -2.53
N GLY A 169 -0.25 -22.45 -2.33
CA GLY A 169 0.62 -23.46 -2.93
C GLY A 169 2.00 -22.89 -3.22
N GLU A 170 2.71 -23.53 -4.14
CA GLU A 170 4.02 -23.10 -4.61
C GLU A 170 4.05 -23.05 -6.14
N ALA A 171 4.82 -22.10 -6.68
CA ALA A 171 5.20 -22.06 -8.09
C ALA A 171 6.69 -21.79 -8.19
N ASP A 172 7.40 -22.58 -9.00
CA ASP A 172 8.86 -22.57 -9.13
C ASP A 172 9.60 -22.72 -7.79
N GLY A 173 9.02 -23.49 -6.86
CA GLY A 173 9.57 -23.70 -5.51
C GLY A 173 9.44 -22.49 -4.57
N LEU A 174 8.64 -21.49 -4.95
CA LEU A 174 8.36 -20.30 -4.15
C LEU A 174 6.89 -20.24 -3.73
N PRO A 175 6.58 -19.75 -2.51
CA PRO A 175 5.21 -19.71 -2.01
C PRO A 175 4.33 -18.71 -2.76
N VAL A 176 3.06 -19.07 -2.93
CA VAL A 176 1.99 -18.21 -3.45
C VAL A 176 0.94 -18.02 -2.36
N GLY A 177 0.46 -16.78 -2.20
CA GLY A 177 -0.57 -16.42 -1.23
C GLY A 177 -1.93 -16.20 -1.88
N LEU A 178 -2.98 -16.72 -1.24
CA LEU A 178 -4.38 -16.36 -1.48
C LEU A 178 -4.80 -15.35 -0.41
N GLN A 179 -5.28 -14.20 -0.85
CA GLN A 179 -5.90 -13.18 -0.01
C GLN A 179 -7.41 -13.39 0.03
N LEU A 180 -7.98 -13.28 1.23
CA LEU A 180 -9.40 -13.34 1.53
C LEU A 180 -9.81 -12.13 2.38
#